data_AF-A0A6M0BLJ2-F1
#
_entry.id   AF-A0A6M0BLJ2-F1
#
_cell.length_a   1.000
_cell.length_b   1.000
_cell.length_c   1.000
_cell.angle_alpha   90.00
_cell.angle_beta   90.00
_cell.angle_gamma   90.00
#
_symmetry.space_group_name_H-M   'P 1'
#
loop_
_entity.id
_entity.type
_entity.pdbx_description
1 polymer ?
#
loop_
_entity_poly.entity_id
_entity_poly.type
_entity_poly.pdbx_seq_one_letter_code
_entity_poly.pdbx_strand_id
1 'polypeptide(L)'
;MTRIEAENFSSITNFVTTSNPDASGDAVITLFDAVNNTAFPPGTASTSFNQPTGTYEVIIGIFDEIDGESTVDVRIGSTVFPTITLNNPSSTASGIP
;
A
#
# COMPACT_ATOMS: atom_id res chain seq x y z
N MET A 1 4.99 8.93 16.07
CA MET A 1 4.86 8.13 14.83
C MET A 1 4.31 9.02 13.74
N THR A 2 4.93 9.02 12.57
CA THR A 2 4.39 9.71 11.39
C THR A 2 3.64 8.67 10.57
N ARG A 3 2.36 8.90 10.31
CA ARG A 3 1.56 8.06 9.42
C ARG A 3 1.32 8.81 8.12
N ILE A 4 1.44 8.09 7.01
CA ILE A 4 1.19 8.61 5.67
C ILE A 4 0.21 7.64 5.04
N GLU A 5 -1.01 8.11 4.80
CA GLU A 5 -2.06 7.28 4.19
C GLU A 5 -1.82 7.15 2.69
N ALA A 6 -2.02 5.95 2.14
CA ALA A 6 -1.69 5.64 0.76
C ALA A 6 -2.56 6.42 -0.24
N GLU A 7 -3.82 6.68 0.12
CA GLU A 7 -4.77 7.51 -0.62
C GLU A 7 -4.35 8.98 -0.73
N ASN A 8 -3.40 9.42 0.10
CA ASN A 8 -2.87 10.79 0.09
C ASN A 8 -1.49 10.89 -0.58
N PHE A 9 -1.01 9.82 -1.24
CA PHE A 9 0.24 9.85 -1.97
C PHE A 9 0.19 10.87 -3.11
N SER A 10 1.28 11.62 -3.29
CA SER A 10 1.34 12.71 -4.27
C SER A 10 1.33 12.24 -5.72
N SER A 11 1.64 10.96 -5.97
CA SER A 11 1.59 10.34 -7.29
C SER A 11 0.99 8.95 -7.16
N ILE A 12 -0.16 8.73 -7.81
CA ILE A 12 -0.86 7.45 -7.87
C ILE A 12 -1.19 7.17 -9.34
N THR A 13 -0.72 6.04 -9.86
CA THR A 13 -0.93 5.60 -11.25
C THR A 13 -1.55 4.22 -11.26
N ASN A 14 -2.63 4.04 -12.02
CA ASN A 14 -3.42 2.80 -12.19
C ASN A 14 -4.08 2.24 -10.92
N PHE A 15 -3.99 2.91 -9.77
CA PHE A 15 -4.84 2.59 -8.63
C PHE A 15 -6.08 3.48 -8.60
N VAL A 16 -7.17 2.95 -8.05
CA VAL A 16 -8.30 3.74 -7.60
C VAL A 16 -8.25 3.89 -6.09
N THR A 17 -8.72 5.03 -5.58
CA THR A 17 -8.97 5.20 -4.14
C THR A 17 -10.40 4.80 -3.83
N THR A 18 -10.60 3.90 -2.88
CA THR A 18 -11.93 3.44 -2.45
C THR A 18 -12.06 3.55 -0.94
N SER A 19 -13.29 3.76 -0.46
CA SER A 19 -13.55 3.78 0.98
C SER A 19 -13.43 2.39 1.57
N ASN A 20 -12.74 2.31 2.71
CA ASN A 20 -12.61 1.11 3.53
C ASN A 20 -12.44 1.53 5.01
N PRO A 21 -13.46 1.35 5.86
CA PRO A 21 -13.43 1.81 7.26
C PRO A 21 -12.45 1.03 8.16
N ASP A 22 -11.89 -0.09 7.69
CA ASP A 22 -10.87 -0.83 8.42
C ASP A 22 -9.45 -0.25 8.20
N ALA A 23 -9.29 0.66 7.23
CA ALA A 23 -8.03 1.35 6.97
C ALA A 23 -7.87 2.60 7.84
N SER A 24 -6.63 2.99 8.15
CA SER A 24 -6.32 4.08 9.09
C SER A 24 -6.77 5.48 8.67
N GLY A 25 -7.14 5.68 7.40
CA GLY A 25 -7.73 6.90 6.83
C GLY A 25 -9.11 6.69 6.20
N ASP A 26 -9.80 5.59 6.55
CA ASP A 26 -11.10 5.18 5.98
C ASP A 26 -11.08 4.92 4.46
N ALA A 27 -9.89 4.76 3.87
CA ALA A 27 -9.68 4.49 2.45
C ALA A 27 -8.44 3.64 2.17
N VAL A 28 -8.43 3.01 0.99
CA VAL A 28 -7.29 2.28 0.44
C VAL A 28 -7.08 2.67 -1.03
N ILE A 29 -5.85 2.49 -1.51
CA ILE A 29 -5.57 2.39 -2.95
C ILE A 29 -5.65 0.92 -3.37
N THR A 30 -6.30 0.63 -4.49
CA THR A 30 -6.51 -0.74 -4.97
C THR A 30 -6.42 -0.82 -6.50
N LEU A 31 -5.94 -1.95 -7.01
CA LEU A 31 -5.96 -2.28 -8.44
C LEU A 31 -7.29 -2.89 -8.88
N PHE A 32 -8.21 -3.16 -7.95
CA PHE A 32 -9.55 -3.64 -8.25
C PHE A 32 -10.59 -2.64 -7.77
N ASP A 33 -11.29 -2.02 -8.72
CA ASP A 33 -12.44 -1.18 -8.45
C ASP A 33 -13.69 -2.06 -8.32
N ALA A 34 -14.07 -2.33 -7.08
CA ALA A 34 -15.25 -3.13 -6.76
C ALA A 34 -16.57 -2.44 -7.13
N VAL A 35 -16.61 -1.08 -7.18
CA VAL A 35 -17.82 -0.32 -7.54
C VAL A 35 -18.13 -0.54 -9.02
N ASN A 36 -17.11 -0.52 -9.85
CA ASN A 36 -17.24 -0.68 -11.30
C ASN A 36 -16.86 -2.09 -11.80
N ASN A 37 -16.57 -3.03 -10.90
CA ASN A 37 -16.12 -4.40 -11.19
C ASN A 37 -15.01 -4.46 -12.26
N THR A 38 -13.97 -3.64 -12.09
CA THR A 38 -12.90 -3.47 -13.08
C THR A 38 -11.54 -3.65 -12.42
N ALA A 39 -10.69 -4.49 -13.04
CA ALA A 39 -9.29 -4.65 -12.66
C ALA A 39 -8.40 -3.74 -13.50
N PHE A 40 -7.41 -3.12 -12.86
CA PHE A 40 -6.41 -2.27 -13.49
C PHE A 40 -5.10 -3.04 -13.73
N PRO A 41 -4.29 -2.65 -14.73
CA PRO A 41 -2.92 -3.15 -14.87
C PRO A 41 -2.08 -2.75 -13.65
N PRO A 42 -0.88 -3.33 -13.47
CA PRO A 42 0.02 -2.95 -12.39
C PRO A 42 0.21 -1.43 -12.26
N GLY A 43 0.20 -0.96 -11.01
CA GLY A 43 0.25 0.46 -10.68
C GLY A 43 1.50 0.88 -9.93
N THR A 44 1.69 2.18 -9.79
CA THR A 44 2.73 2.75 -8.93
C THR A 44 2.13 3.84 -8.05
N ALA A 45 2.55 3.87 -6.79
CA ALA A 45 2.18 4.93 -5.85
C ALA A 45 3.46 5.43 -5.16
N SER A 46 3.62 6.75 -5.05
CA SER A 46 4.77 7.35 -4.38
C SER A 46 4.46 8.65 -3.67
N THR A 47 5.23 8.90 -2.62
CA THR A 47 5.18 10.11 -1.80
C THR A 47 6.58 10.48 -1.32
N SER A 48 6.73 11.69 -0.77
CA SER A 48 7.97 12.16 -0.16
C SER A 48 7.92 12.02 1.36
N PHE A 49 9.05 11.64 1.97
CA PHE A 49 9.20 11.59 3.41
C PHE A 49 10.08 12.74 3.88
N ASN A 50 9.46 13.82 4.34
CA ASN A 50 10.12 15.09 4.68
C ASN A 50 10.45 15.20 6.18
N GLN A 51 11.05 14.15 6.75
CA GLN A 51 11.56 14.16 8.13
C GLN A 51 13.09 14.31 8.13
N PRO A 52 13.71 14.70 9.25
CA PRO A 52 15.17 14.80 9.36
C PRO A 52 15.89 13.49 8.98
N THR A 53 17.15 13.58 8.54
CA THR A 53 17.96 12.38 8.29
C THR A 53 18.14 11.56 9.56
N GLY A 54 17.94 10.25 9.47
CA GLY A 54 18.09 9.32 10.60
C GLY A 54 17.69 7.89 10.24
N THR A 55 17.74 7.00 11.23
CA THR A 55 17.22 5.64 11.12
C THR A 55 15.74 5.63 11.47
N TYR A 56 14.95 4.98 10.63
CA TYR A 56 13.51 4.83 10.81
C TYR A 56 13.13 3.36 10.74
N GLU A 57 12.25 2.95 11.63
CA GLU A 57 11.41 1.78 11.42
C GLU A 57 10.28 2.18 10.48
N VAL A 58 10.08 1.41 9.41
CA VAL A 58 9.05 1.68 8.40
C VAL A 58 8.10 0.50 8.41
N ILE A 59 6.85 0.78 8.77
CA ILE A 59 5.78 -0.20 8.81
C ILE A 59 4.85 0.10 7.65
N ILE A 60 4.56 -0.91 6.83
CA ILE A 60 3.63 -0.80 5.71
C ILE A 60 2.34 -1.53 6.08
N GLY A 61 1.22 -0.80 6.05
CA GLY A 61 -0.10 -1.38 6.19
C GLY A 61 -0.61 -1.85 4.83
N ILE A 62 -0.91 -3.14 4.70
CA ILE A 62 -1.47 -3.76 3.50
C ILE A 62 -2.62 -4.69 3.90
N PHE A 63 -3.67 -4.71 3.10
CA PHE A 63 -4.66 -5.80 3.17
C PHE A 63 -4.11 -6.97 2.37
N ASP A 64 -3.88 -8.07 3.07
CA ASP A 64 -3.30 -9.28 2.50
C ASP A 64 -4.41 -10.14 1.87
N GLU A 65 -4.19 -10.58 0.63
CA GLU A 65 -5.14 -11.36 -0.16
C GLU A 65 -4.90 -12.86 0.00
N ILE A 66 -5.92 -13.68 -0.26
CA ILE A 66 -5.91 -15.11 0.07
C ILE A 66 -5.28 -15.97 -1.04
N ASP A 67 -5.31 -15.52 -2.30
CA ASP A 67 -4.95 -16.35 -3.45
C ASP A 67 -3.47 -16.29 -3.84
N GLY A 68 -2.70 -15.33 -3.31
CA GLY A 68 -1.26 -15.27 -3.55
C GLY A 68 -0.83 -14.68 -4.88
N GLU A 69 -1.76 -14.14 -5.67
CA GLU A 69 -1.49 -13.67 -7.04
C GLU A 69 -1.06 -12.20 -7.09
N SER A 70 -1.15 -11.48 -5.96
CA SER A 70 -0.82 -10.06 -5.87
C SER A 70 0.50 -9.83 -5.15
N THR A 71 1.28 -8.85 -5.62
CA THR A 71 2.59 -8.51 -5.05
C THR A 71 2.78 -7.01 -4.88
N VAL A 72 3.61 -6.64 -3.92
CA VAL A 72 4.00 -5.25 -3.65
C VAL A 72 5.52 -5.14 -3.65
N ASP A 73 6.04 -4.32 -4.56
CA ASP A 73 7.46 -3.93 -4.59
C ASP A 73 7.66 -2.61 -3.84
N VAL A 74 8.59 -2.59 -2.89
CA VAL A 74 8.85 -1.42 -2.04
C VAL A 74 10.24 -0.85 -2.34
N ARG A 75 10.28 0.47 -2.55
CA ARG A 75 11.51 1.22 -2.75
C ARG A 75 11.52 2.49 -1.90
N ILE A 76 12.61 2.70 -1.15
CA ILE A 76 12.85 3.93 -0.38
C ILE A 76 14.15 4.55 -0.88
N GLY A 77 14.04 5.71 -1.52
CA GLY A 77 15.18 6.36 -2.17
C GLY A 77 15.79 5.48 -3.27
N SER A 78 17.05 5.07 -3.10
CA SER A 78 17.73 4.13 -4.00
C SER A 78 17.66 2.66 -3.54
N THR A 79 17.14 2.40 -2.35
CA THR A 79 17.08 1.05 -1.77
C THR A 79 15.81 0.34 -2.19
N VAL A 80 15.96 -0.85 -2.75
CA VAL A 80 14.86 -1.77 -3.08
C VAL A 80 14.79 -2.83 -2.00
N PHE A 81 13.59 -3.07 -1.48
CA PHE A 81 13.32 -4.10 -0.47
C PHE A 81 12.79 -5.38 -1.15
N PRO A 82 12.82 -6.53 -0.45
CA PRO A 82 12.18 -7.74 -0.95
C PRO A 82 10.72 -7.52 -1.32
N THR A 83 10.28 -8.14 -2.41
CA THR A 83 8.87 -8.16 -2.82
C THR A 83 8.03 -8.82 -1.73
N ILE A 84 6.91 -8.18 -1.40
CA ILE A 84 5.88 -8.74 -0.52
C ILE A 84 4.88 -9.47 -1.41
N THR A 85 4.63 -10.75 -1.15
CA THR A 85 3.53 -11.50 -1.79
C THR A 85 2.32 -11.44 -0.88
N LEU A 86 1.16 -11.06 -1.41
CA LEU A 86 -0.10 -11.02 -0.69
C LEU A 86 -0.75 -12.41 -0.75
N ASN A 87 -0.49 -13.26 0.24
CA ASN A 87 -0.89 -14.66 0.25
C ASN A 87 -1.36 -15.19 1.63
N ASN A 88 -1.73 -14.32 2.57
CA ASN A 88 -2.03 -14.73 3.95
C ASN A 88 -3.40 -14.22 4.44
N PRO A 89 -4.16 -15.01 5.24
CA PRO A 89 -5.58 -14.77 5.50
C PRO A 89 -5.86 -13.73 6.60
N SER A 90 -4.90 -12.88 6.98
CA SER A 90 -5.21 -11.81 7.93
C SER A 90 -6.01 -10.73 7.22
N SER A 91 -7.35 -10.82 7.33
CA SER A 91 -8.33 -9.81 6.90
C SER A 91 -8.15 -8.43 7.58
N THR A 92 -7.16 -8.28 8.44
CA THR A 92 -6.72 -7.03 9.06
C THR A 92 -5.42 -6.59 8.41
N ALA A 93 -5.27 -5.30 8.12
CA ALA A 93 -4.01 -4.76 7.64
C ALA A 93 -2.88 -5.12 8.62
N SER A 94 -2.02 -6.08 8.25
CA SER A 94 -0.95 -6.55 9.11
C SER A 94 0.30 -5.76 8.79
N GLY A 95 0.79 -4.97 9.75
CA GLY A 95 2.05 -4.28 9.60
C GLY A 95 3.18 -5.32 9.50
N ILE A 96 3.87 -5.37 8.36
CA ILE A 96 5.11 -6.16 8.27
C ILE A 96 6.25 -5.30 8.85
N PRO A 97 6.97 -5.78 9.89
CA PRO A 97 8.10 -5.09 10.50
C PRO A 97 9.36 -5.08 9.62
#